data_AF-A0A2A5DIT9-F1
#
_entry.id   AF-A0A2A5DIT9-F1
#
_cell.length_a   1.000
_cell.length_b   1.000
_cell.length_c   1.000
_cell.angle_alpha   90.00
_cell.angle_beta   90.00
_cell.angle_gamma   90.00
#
_symmetry.space_group_name_H-M   'P 1'
#
loop_
_entity.id
_entity.type
_entity.pdbx_description
1 polymer ?
#
loop_
_entity_poly.entity_id
_entity_poly.type
_entity_poly.pdbx_seq_one_letter_code
_entity_poly.pdbx_strand_id
1 'polypeptide(L)'
;MPNTLAPEASTRERILAAVGFSILIPGLGHFVGERKGWAMFWFATCQITLVLGLILAGFSQLDYGRTFGFGETDLIFFLIPEGGNFLVTQLLARMYESMEYRGEYPDAFPLRNLGYILSGMSGVLAMFCAAHAAGQALAKGHPVRSDLVKKPITPGRAAVLTLLIPGLGHWKTGRKFKAILLGGSVLGLFLLGMALGDFADFNRQRHPYYWVGQMFMGVPGWLTSLVVSGRNFHAVLPYQDAGLLFTTSAGFFNVIVSLDAFHRAEHDWLSSGAKPKEVEA
;
A
#
# COMPACT_ATOMS: atom_id res chain seq x y z
N MET A 1 -9.29 21.53 29.71
CA MET A 1 -10.41 21.23 28.79
C MET A 1 -9.95 20.14 27.84
N PRO A 2 -10.66 19.01 27.70
CA PRO A 2 -10.28 18.00 26.71
C PRO A 2 -10.63 18.56 25.32
N ASN A 3 -9.68 19.28 24.71
CA ASN A 3 -9.70 19.56 23.29
C ASN A 3 -9.52 18.23 22.58
N THR A 4 -10.60 17.50 22.36
CA THR A 4 -10.59 16.38 21.42
C THR A 4 -10.36 16.99 20.04
N LEU A 5 -9.10 16.97 19.61
CA LEU A 5 -8.67 17.31 18.25
C LEU A 5 -9.25 16.27 17.30
N ALA A 6 -10.56 16.37 17.05
CA ALA A 6 -11.31 15.53 16.14
C ALA A 6 -11.84 16.41 15.00
N PRO A 7 -11.78 15.94 13.74
CA PRO A 7 -12.43 16.64 12.65
C PRO A 7 -13.94 16.78 12.91
N GLU A 8 -14.53 17.85 12.40
CA GLU A 8 -15.98 18.06 12.39
C GLU A 8 -16.72 16.87 11.75
N ALA A 9 -17.96 16.63 12.17
CA ALA A 9 -18.75 15.49 11.70
C ALA A 9 -18.87 15.43 10.16
N SER A 10 -19.14 16.58 9.53
CA SER A 10 -19.20 16.72 8.06
C SER A 10 -17.88 16.36 7.37
N THR A 11 -16.74 16.67 8.00
CA THR A 11 -15.42 16.32 7.49
C THR A 11 -15.17 14.81 7.64
N ARG A 12 -15.60 14.21 8.75
CA ARG A 12 -15.51 12.75 8.95
C ARG A 12 -16.33 11.98 7.92
N GLU A 13 -17.54 12.44 7.61
CA GLU A 13 -18.37 11.85 6.55
C GLU A 13 -17.70 11.92 5.17
N ARG A 14 -17.07 13.06 4.84
CA ARG A 14 -16.27 13.20 3.61
C ARG A 14 -15.08 12.26 3.58
N ILE A 15 -14.39 12.07 4.71
CA ILE A 15 -13.28 11.11 4.83
C ILE A 15 -13.79 9.69 4.59
N LEU A 16 -14.90 9.30 5.23
CA LEU A 16 -15.51 7.98 5.04
C LEU A 16 -15.88 7.72 3.58
N ALA A 17 -16.54 8.69 2.93
CA ALA A 17 -16.85 8.60 1.50
C ALA A 17 -15.58 8.47 0.65
N ALA A 18 -14.56 9.30 0.91
CA ALA A 18 -13.31 9.27 0.17
C ALA A 18 -12.58 7.91 0.32
N VAL A 19 -12.56 7.33 1.52
CA VAL A 19 -11.97 6.01 1.76
C VAL A 19 -12.79 4.93 1.07
N GLY A 20 -14.11 4.90 1.27
CA GLY A 20 -14.99 3.87 0.70
C GLY A 20 -14.93 3.82 -0.83
N PHE A 21 -14.99 4.97 -1.50
CA PHE A 21 -14.87 5.04 -2.95
C PHE A 21 -13.47 4.65 -3.44
N SER A 22 -12.40 5.03 -2.74
CA SER A 22 -11.04 4.65 -3.12
C SER A 22 -10.73 3.16 -2.94
N ILE A 23 -11.40 2.47 -1.99
CA ILE A 23 -11.30 1.01 -1.84
C ILE A 23 -11.90 0.30 -3.06
N LEU A 24 -13.03 0.80 -3.58
CA LEU A 24 -13.67 0.22 -4.76
C LEU A 24 -12.83 0.43 -6.02
N ILE A 25 -12.44 1.69 -6.27
CA ILE A 25 -11.65 2.09 -7.43
C ILE A 25 -10.59 3.10 -6.97
N PRO A 26 -9.29 2.77 -7.08
CA PRO A 26 -8.23 3.71 -6.75
C PRO A 26 -8.39 5.04 -7.49
N GLY A 27 -8.38 6.14 -6.74
CA GLY A 27 -8.57 7.50 -7.25
C GLY A 27 -10.01 8.02 -7.19
N LEU A 28 -11.03 7.16 -7.06
CA LEU A 28 -12.43 7.61 -7.04
C LEU A 28 -12.76 8.48 -5.82
N GLY A 29 -12.17 8.19 -4.66
CA GLY A 29 -12.30 9.06 -3.48
C GLY A 29 -11.74 10.46 -3.70
N HIS A 30 -10.65 10.60 -4.47
CA HIS A 30 -10.13 11.92 -4.87
C HIS A 30 -11.08 12.63 -5.82
N PHE A 31 -11.72 11.90 -6.73
CA PHE A 31 -12.68 12.47 -7.68
C PHE A 31 -13.90 13.06 -6.95
N VAL A 32 -14.49 12.30 -6.01
CA VAL A 32 -15.58 12.75 -5.14
C VAL A 32 -15.13 13.96 -4.28
N GLY A 33 -13.87 13.97 -3.86
CA GLY A 33 -13.25 15.12 -3.18
C GLY A 33 -12.89 16.31 -4.08
N GLU A 34 -13.29 16.31 -5.36
CA GLU A 34 -12.99 17.31 -6.39
C GLU A 34 -11.49 17.51 -6.66
N ARG A 35 -10.65 16.51 -6.38
CA ARG A 35 -9.21 16.50 -6.65
C ARG A 35 -8.90 15.70 -7.92
N LYS A 36 -9.43 16.15 -9.07
CA LYS A 36 -9.35 15.45 -10.36
C LYS A 36 -7.93 15.01 -10.78
N GLY A 37 -6.93 15.87 -10.57
CA GLY A 37 -5.54 15.53 -10.89
C GLY A 37 -5.02 14.33 -10.07
N TRP A 38 -5.31 14.29 -8.77
CA TRP A 38 -4.96 13.16 -7.93
C TRP A 38 -5.79 11.91 -8.25
N ALA A 39 -7.06 12.08 -8.60
CA ALA A 39 -7.91 10.97 -9.03
C ALA A 39 -7.31 10.26 -10.25
N MET A 40 -6.97 11.03 -11.30
CA MET A 40 -6.36 10.50 -12.51
C MET A 40 -4.99 9.87 -12.24
N PHE A 41 -4.15 10.51 -11.43
CA PHE A 41 -2.85 9.97 -11.08
C PHE A 41 -2.95 8.59 -10.41
N TRP A 42 -3.80 8.47 -9.38
CA TRP A 42 -3.94 7.21 -8.64
C TRP A 42 -4.62 6.13 -9.46
N PHE A 43 -5.65 6.49 -10.22
CA PHE A 43 -6.31 5.57 -11.13
C PHE A 43 -5.31 5.02 -12.15
N ALA A 44 -4.64 5.90 -12.90
CA ALA A 44 -3.68 5.48 -13.92
C ALA A 44 -2.54 4.64 -13.33
N THR A 45 -1.96 5.06 -12.20
CA THR A 45 -0.86 4.32 -11.57
C THR A 45 -1.28 2.91 -11.17
N CYS A 46 -2.43 2.75 -10.50
CA CYS A 46 -2.88 1.43 -10.05
C CYS A 46 -3.35 0.56 -11.22
N GLN A 47 -4.03 1.12 -12.21
CA GLN A 47 -4.53 0.33 -13.34
C GLN A 47 -3.41 -0.09 -14.29
N ILE A 48 -2.46 0.80 -14.60
CA ILE A 48 -1.32 0.46 -15.46
C ILE A 48 -0.49 -0.63 -14.79
N THR A 49 -0.16 -0.48 -13.50
CA THR A 49 0.63 -1.49 -12.78
C THR A 49 -0.11 -2.83 -12.64
N LEU A 50 -1.43 -2.83 -12.43
CA LEU A 50 -2.22 -4.06 -12.37
C LEU A 50 -2.23 -4.78 -13.71
N VAL A 51 -2.68 -4.10 -14.76
CA VAL A 51 -2.89 -4.70 -16.09
C VAL A 51 -1.56 -5.13 -16.69
N LEU A 52 -0.55 -4.27 -16.65
CA LEU A 52 0.79 -4.64 -17.13
C LEU A 52 1.36 -5.78 -16.30
N GLY A 53 1.15 -5.76 -14.98
CA GLY A 53 1.61 -6.82 -14.09
C GLY A 53 1.01 -8.19 -14.41
N LEU A 54 -0.29 -8.24 -14.65
CA LEU A 54 -1.01 -9.46 -15.04
C LEU A 54 -0.54 -9.96 -16.42
N ILE A 55 -0.43 -9.07 -17.41
CA ILE A 55 0.01 -9.43 -18.77
C ILE A 55 1.43 -10.01 -18.75
N LEU A 56 2.37 -9.34 -18.07
CA LEU A 56 3.78 -9.76 -18.04
C LEU A 56 4.00 -11.10 -17.32
N ALA A 57 3.07 -11.49 -16.46
CA ALA A 57 3.09 -12.75 -15.74
C ALA A 57 2.16 -13.81 -16.35
N GLY A 58 1.59 -13.57 -17.53
CA GLY A 58 0.67 -14.52 -18.17
C GLY A 58 -0.57 -14.83 -17.32
N PHE A 59 -1.02 -13.86 -16.51
CA PHE A 59 -2.11 -14.00 -15.55
C PHE A 59 -1.91 -15.10 -14.49
N SER A 60 -0.70 -15.65 -14.33
CA SER A 60 -0.39 -16.69 -13.34
C SER A 60 -0.59 -16.25 -11.88
N GLN A 61 -0.77 -14.96 -11.62
CA GLN A 61 -1.21 -14.48 -10.32
C GLN A 61 -2.56 -15.07 -9.90
N LEU A 62 -3.45 -15.32 -10.87
CA LEU A 62 -4.80 -15.82 -10.61
C LEU A 62 -4.78 -17.22 -9.97
N ASP A 63 -3.73 -18.01 -10.19
CA ASP A 63 -3.60 -19.36 -9.60
C ASP A 63 -3.48 -19.33 -8.07
N TYR A 64 -3.04 -18.20 -7.50
CA TYR A 64 -2.96 -18.00 -6.06
C TYR A 64 -4.25 -17.45 -5.45
N GLY A 65 -5.24 -17.12 -6.29
CA GLY A 65 -6.52 -16.59 -5.86
C GLY A 65 -7.47 -17.67 -5.34
N ARG A 66 -8.49 -17.24 -4.60
CA ARG A 66 -9.59 -18.10 -4.13
C ARG A 66 -10.91 -17.43 -4.45
N THR A 67 -11.86 -18.17 -5.02
CA THR A 67 -13.24 -17.69 -5.13
C THR A 67 -13.98 -17.87 -3.80
N PHE A 68 -14.87 -16.93 -3.51
CA PHE A 68 -15.83 -17.00 -2.43
C PHE A 68 -17.22 -16.76 -3.02
N GLY A 69 -18.16 -17.64 -2.70
CA GLY A 69 -19.48 -17.69 -3.32
C GLY A 69 -20.51 -18.40 -2.46
N PHE A 70 -21.77 -18.36 -2.89
CA PHE A 70 -22.85 -19.13 -2.29
C PHE A 70 -23.38 -20.14 -3.31
N GLY A 71 -23.38 -21.43 -2.95
CA GLY A 71 -23.75 -22.50 -3.87
C GLY A 71 -22.80 -22.58 -5.06
N GLU A 72 -23.34 -22.54 -6.27
CA GLU A 72 -22.59 -22.60 -7.54
C GLU A 72 -22.17 -21.21 -8.06
N THR A 73 -22.53 -20.13 -7.36
CA THR A 73 -22.25 -18.75 -7.81
C THR A 73 -21.01 -18.18 -7.15
N ASP A 74 -19.96 -17.95 -7.93
CA ASP A 74 -18.75 -17.23 -7.50
C ASP A 74 -19.00 -15.72 -7.42
N LEU A 75 -18.95 -15.15 -6.20
CA LEU A 75 -19.24 -13.73 -5.96
C LEU A 75 -17.99 -12.87 -5.91
N ILE A 76 -16.94 -13.31 -5.23
CA ILE A 76 -15.72 -12.52 -5.01
C ILE A 76 -14.50 -13.39 -5.28
N PHE A 77 -13.57 -12.85 -6.04
CA PHE A 77 -12.25 -13.44 -6.26
C PHE A 77 -11.23 -12.79 -5.33
N PHE A 78 -10.77 -13.53 -4.33
CA PHE A 78 -9.80 -13.06 -3.37
C PHE A 78 -8.38 -13.33 -3.87
N LEU A 79 -7.67 -12.27 -4.25
CA LEU A 79 -6.28 -12.30 -4.67
C LEU A 79 -5.51 -11.26 -3.87
N ILE A 80 -4.38 -11.63 -3.29
CA ILE A 80 -3.60 -10.72 -2.44
C ILE A 80 -2.17 -10.60 -3.02
N PRO A 81 -1.60 -9.37 -3.07
CA PRO A 81 -2.18 -8.09 -2.64
C PRO A 81 -3.06 -7.39 -3.66
N GLU A 82 -3.19 -7.90 -4.89
CA GLU A 82 -3.93 -7.28 -6.00
C GLU A 82 -5.35 -6.83 -5.62
N GLY A 83 -6.03 -7.57 -4.74
CA GLY A 83 -7.37 -7.27 -4.24
C GLY A 83 -7.52 -5.92 -3.52
N GLY A 84 -6.41 -5.25 -3.18
CA GLY A 84 -6.44 -3.83 -2.80
C GLY A 84 -6.96 -2.91 -3.93
N ASN A 85 -6.73 -3.27 -5.19
CA ASN A 85 -7.37 -2.69 -6.38
C ASN A 85 -8.62 -3.53 -6.72
N PHE A 86 -9.61 -3.46 -5.82
CA PHE A 86 -10.65 -4.45 -5.69
C PHE A 86 -11.46 -4.68 -6.97
N LEU A 87 -12.19 -3.67 -7.45
CA LEU A 87 -13.15 -3.86 -8.55
C LEU A 87 -12.47 -4.29 -9.85
N VAL A 88 -11.31 -3.71 -10.19
CA VAL A 88 -10.62 -4.07 -11.43
C VAL A 88 -10.04 -5.48 -11.34
N THR A 89 -9.52 -5.88 -10.19
CA THR A 89 -9.10 -7.27 -9.96
C THR A 89 -10.29 -8.24 -10.12
N GLN A 90 -11.46 -7.88 -9.59
CA GLN A 90 -12.69 -8.68 -9.75
C GLN A 90 -13.09 -8.86 -11.23
N LEU A 91 -12.96 -7.81 -12.04
CA LEU A 91 -13.29 -7.86 -13.47
C LEU A 91 -12.27 -8.70 -14.24
N LEU A 92 -10.98 -8.44 -14.05
CA LEU A 92 -9.92 -9.14 -14.78
C LEU A 92 -9.87 -10.63 -14.46
N ALA A 93 -10.09 -11.02 -13.20
CA ALA A 93 -10.14 -12.42 -12.79
C ALA A 93 -11.30 -13.21 -13.43
N ARG A 94 -12.34 -12.52 -13.94
CA ARG A 94 -13.46 -13.15 -14.66
C ARG A 94 -13.28 -13.17 -16.17
N MET A 95 -12.45 -12.27 -16.70
CA MET A 95 -12.22 -12.11 -18.13
C MET A 95 -11.07 -12.97 -18.64
N TYR A 96 -10.13 -13.32 -17.77
CA TYR A 96 -8.89 -13.99 -18.14
C TYR A 96 -8.65 -15.22 -17.27
N GLU A 97 -8.04 -16.22 -17.88
CA GLU A 97 -7.57 -17.43 -17.21
C GLU A 97 -6.06 -17.37 -17.07
N SER A 98 -5.51 -18.07 -16.08
CA SER A 98 -4.07 -18.27 -16.00
C SER A 98 -3.58 -19.10 -17.17
N MET A 99 -2.43 -18.72 -17.72
CA MET A 99 -1.74 -19.52 -18.73
C MET A 99 -1.16 -20.82 -18.16
N GLU A 100 -0.83 -20.87 -16.86
CA GLU A 100 -0.38 -22.13 -16.22
C GLU A 100 -1.53 -23.16 -16.17
N TYR A 101 -2.78 -22.71 -16.01
CA TYR A 101 -3.96 -23.57 -16.12
C TYR A 101 -4.13 -24.19 -17.52
N ARG A 102 -3.53 -23.58 -18.56
CA ARG A 102 -3.52 -24.09 -19.94
C ARG A 102 -2.35 -25.03 -20.22
N GLY A 103 -1.55 -25.36 -19.20
CA GLY A 103 -0.41 -26.26 -19.31
C GLY A 103 0.87 -25.59 -19.81
N GLU A 104 0.93 -24.26 -19.85
CA GLU A 104 2.18 -23.55 -20.12
C GLU A 104 3.07 -23.50 -18.88
N TYR A 105 4.38 -23.64 -19.08
CA TYR A 105 5.32 -23.60 -17.97
C TYR A 105 5.64 -22.17 -17.54
N PRO A 106 5.82 -21.94 -16.22
CA PRO A 106 6.42 -20.75 -15.62
C PRO A 106 7.53 -20.04 -16.42
N ASP A 107 8.42 -20.82 -17.04
CA ASP A 107 9.62 -20.35 -17.71
C ASP A 107 9.34 -19.71 -19.09
N ALA A 108 8.12 -19.85 -19.61
CA ALA A 108 7.69 -19.20 -20.85
C ALA A 108 7.61 -17.67 -20.74
N PHE A 109 7.59 -17.13 -19.51
CA PHE A 109 7.37 -15.70 -19.23
C PHE A 109 8.61 -15.06 -18.59
N PRO A 110 9.56 -14.52 -19.39
CA PRO A 110 10.83 -14.00 -18.86
C PRO A 110 10.66 -12.80 -17.93
N LEU A 111 9.54 -12.06 -18.05
CA LEU A 111 9.22 -10.89 -17.22
C LEU A 111 8.20 -11.20 -16.11
N ARG A 112 7.96 -12.48 -15.81
CA ARG A 112 6.93 -12.90 -14.83
C ARG A 112 7.12 -12.29 -13.45
N ASN A 113 8.36 -12.27 -12.96
CA ASN A 113 8.67 -11.69 -11.65
C ASN A 113 8.41 -10.17 -11.61
N LEU A 114 8.74 -9.45 -12.68
CA LEU A 114 8.37 -8.04 -12.82
C LEU A 114 6.83 -7.90 -12.84
N GLY A 115 6.14 -8.80 -13.55
CA GLY A 115 4.70 -8.88 -13.58
C GLY A 115 4.07 -9.01 -12.18
N TYR A 116 4.58 -9.95 -11.38
CA TYR A 116 4.17 -10.14 -9.98
C TYR A 116 4.37 -8.88 -9.15
N ILE A 117 5.54 -8.25 -9.24
CA ILE A 117 5.85 -7.04 -8.47
C ILE A 117 4.89 -5.90 -8.87
N LEU A 118 4.66 -5.68 -10.17
CA LEU A 118 3.76 -4.62 -10.64
C LEU A 118 2.31 -4.85 -10.20
N SER A 119 1.78 -6.07 -10.33
CA SER A 119 0.41 -6.38 -9.90
C SER A 119 0.27 -6.26 -8.37
N GLY A 120 1.26 -6.74 -7.62
CA GLY A 120 1.25 -6.59 -6.17
C GLY A 120 1.40 -5.13 -5.71
N MET A 121 2.24 -4.34 -6.38
CA MET A 121 2.38 -2.90 -6.16
C MET A 121 1.04 -2.20 -6.35
N SER A 122 0.27 -2.54 -7.39
CA SER A 122 -1.06 -1.97 -7.62
C SER A 122 -1.98 -2.12 -6.40
N GLY A 123 -2.04 -3.33 -5.84
CA GLY A 123 -2.84 -3.62 -4.66
C GLY A 123 -2.42 -2.82 -3.43
N VAL A 124 -1.12 -2.78 -3.14
CA VAL A 124 -0.57 -2.01 -2.01
C VAL A 124 -0.79 -0.51 -2.19
N LEU A 125 -0.52 0.03 -3.39
CA LEU A 125 -0.72 1.44 -3.73
C LEU A 125 -2.20 1.84 -3.66
N ALA A 126 -3.12 0.97 -4.06
CA ALA A 126 -4.56 1.19 -3.94
C ALA A 126 -5.01 1.38 -2.49
N MET A 127 -4.48 0.60 -1.54
CA MET A 127 -4.78 0.78 -0.11
C MET A 127 -4.30 2.15 0.40
N PHE A 128 -3.12 2.57 -0.01
CA PHE A 128 -2.55 3.87 0.39
C PHE A 128 -3.14 5.06 -0.39
N CYS A 129 -3.73 4.81 -1.56
CA CYS A 129 -4.55 5.79 -2.27
C CYS A 129 -5.74 6.22 -1.40
N ALA A 130 -6.40 5.27 -0.72
CA ALA A 130 -7.50 5.58 0.20
C ALA A 130 -7.04 6.47 1.38
N ALA A 131 -5.89 6.16 1.99
CA ALA A 131 -5.29 7.01 3.01
C ALA A 131 -4.93 8.41 2.47
N HIS A 132 -4.40 8.49 1.23
CA HIS A 132 -4.15 9.76 0.56
C HIS A 132 -5.46 10.55 0.36
N ALA A 133 -6.55 9.90 -0.06
CA ALA A 133 -7.86 10.53 -0.25
C ALA A 133 -8.42 11.08 1.07
N ALA A 134 -8.35 10.31 2.15
CA ALA A 134 -8.71 10.74 3.50
C ALA A 134 -7.96 12.02 3.91
N GLY A 135 -6.64 12.06 3.72
CA GLY A 135 -5.83 13.24 4.01
C GLY A 135 -6.21 14.48 3.18
N GLN A 136 -6.64 14.31 1.93
CA GLN A 136 -7.12 15.41 1.09
C GLN A 136 -8.51 15.89 1.50
N ALA A 137 -9.40 14.97 1.90
CA ALA A 137 -10.73 15.31 2.43
C ALA A 137 -10.60 16.11 3.73
N LEU A 138 -9.72 15.68 4.65
CA LEU A 138 -9.37 16.45 5.85
C LEU A 138 -8.86 17.84 5.50
N ALA A 139 -7.89 17.93 4.57
CA ALA A 139 -7.32 19.21 4.18
C ALA A 139 -8.33 20.19 3.57
N LYS A 140 -9.39 19.68 2.93
CA LYS A 140 -10.50 20.49 2.40
C LYS A 140 -11.48 20.92 3.49
N GLY A 141 -11.81 20.03 4.43
CA GLY A 141 -12.74 20.31 5.53
C GLY A 141 -12.14 21.16 6.65
N HIS A 142 -10.83 21.07 6.85
CA HIS A 142 -10.11 21.74 7.92
C HIS A 142 -8.85 22.42 7.37
N PRO A 143 -8.99 23.57 6.67
CA PRO A 143 -7.85 24.26 6.09
C PRO A 143 -6.91 24.77 7.19
N VAL A 144 -5.61 24.59 6.96
CA VAL A 144 -4.59 25.16 7.85
C VAL A 144 -4.55 26.67 7.73
N ARG A 145 -4.12 27.32 8.82
CA ARG A 145 -3.87 28.76 8.88
C ARG A 145 -2.99 29.24 7.72
N SER A 146 -3.38 30.35 7.09
CA SER A 146 -2.69 30.92 5.93
C SER A 146 -1.35 31.57 6.28
N ASP A 147 -1.20 32.04 7.52
CA ASP A 147 -0.03 32.76 8.05
C ASP A 147 1.10 31.84 8.52
N LEU A 148 0.91 30.52 8.47
CA LEU A 148 1.95 29.57 8.83
C LEU A 148 3.10 29.60 7.82
N VAL A 149 4.30 29.94 8.30
CA VAL A 149 5.56 29.92 7.53
C VAL A 149 5.81 28.55 6.90
N LYS A 150 5.49 27.47 7.62
CA LYS A 150 5.62 26.09 7.15
C LYS A 150 4.31 25.35 7.34
N LYS A 151 3.65 25.02 6.22
CA LYS A 151 2.43 24.21 6.24
C LYS A 151 2.76 22.77 6.65
N PRO A 152 1.97 22.15 7.55
CA PRO A 152 2.13 20.73 7.85
C PRO A 152 1.83 19.90 6.59
N ILE A 153 2.36 18.69 6.57
CA ILE A 153 2.11 17.70 5.52
C ILE A 153 0.77 17.04 5.79
N THR A 154 -0.01 16.72 4.74
CA THR A 154 -1.28 16.01 4.91
C THR A 154 -1.05 14.58 5.43
N PRO A 155 -1.97 14.03 6.24
CA PRO A 155 -1.81 12.72 6.87
C PRO A 155 -1.57 11.59 5.88
N GLY A 156 -2.40 11.55 4.83
CA GLY A 156 -2.28 10.56 3.77
C GLY A 156 -0.95 10.62 3.00
N ARG A 157 -0.37 11.82 2.82
CA ARG A 157 0.96 11.93 2.23
C ARG A 157 2.04 11.39 3.16
N ALA A 158 1.92 11.61 4.48
CA ALA A 158 2.88 11.06 5.43
C ALA A 158 2.86 9.53 5.44
N ALA A 159 1.66 8.93 5.36
CA ALA A 159 1.49 7.49 5.21
C ALA A 159 2.12 6.96 3.91
N VAL A 160 1.79 7.54 2.76
CA VAL A 160 2.34 7.12 1.45
C VAL A 160 3.86 7.20 1.44
N LEU A 161 4.43 8.30 1.94
CA LEU A 161 5.89 8.44 1.99
C LEU A 161 6.54 7.36 2.85
N THR A 162 5.93 7.02 3.98
CA THR A 162 6.42 5.99 4.90
C THR A 162 6.28 4.59 4.30
N LEU A 163 5.19 4.30 3.59
CA LEU A 163 5.05 3.07 2.83
C LEU A 163 6.20 2.94 1.84
N LEU A 164 6.41 3.96 1.01
CA LEU A 164 7.42 3.92 -0.06
C LEU A 164 8.82 3.74 0.50
N ILE A 165 9.17 4.46 1.57
CA ILE A 165 10.45 4.35 2.26
C ILE A 165 10.18 4.39 3.77
N PRO A 166 10.46 3.30 4.52
CA PRO A 166 10.21 3.23 5.95
C PRO A 166 10.75 4.44 6.71
N GLY A 167 9.88 5.11 7.47
CA GLY A 167 10.21 6.31 8.27
C GLY A 167 10.25 7.65 7.51
N LEU A 168 10.11 7.68 6.18
CA LEU A 168 10.21 8.93 5.41
C LEU A 168 9.11 9.95 5.74
N GLY A 169 7.88 9.50 6.04
CA GLY A 169 6.81 10.40 6.49
C GLY A 169 7.12 11.07 7.83
N HIS A 170 7.68 10.34 8.80
CA HIS A 170 8.18 10.91 10.05
C HIS A 170 9.28 11.93 9.79
N TRP A 171 10.22 11.64 8.90
CA TRP A 171 11.28 12.57 8.55
C TRP A 171 10.72 13.87 7.97
N LYS A 172 9.78 13.77 7.03
CA LYS A 172 9.16 14.94 6.37
C LYS A 172 8.28 15.76 7.31
N THR A 173 7.68 15.13 8.33
CA THR A 173 6.97 15.83 9.41
C THR A 173 7.92 16.43 10.47
N GLY A 174 9.24 16.26 10.33
CA GLY A 174 10.25 16.82 11.24
C GLY A 174 10.65 15.91 12.40
N ARG A 175 10.05 14.71 12.50
CA ARG A 175 10.28 13.73 13.58
C ARG A 175 11.46 12.81 13.25
N LYS A 176 12.66 13.40 13.08
CA LYS A 176 13.87 12.68 12.63
C LYS A 176 14.24 11.48 13.51
N PHE A 177 14.15 11.62 14.83
CA PHE A 177 14.45 10.51 15.75
C PHE A 177 13.53 9.30 15.50
N LYS A 178 12.22 9.53 15.41
CA LYS A 178 11.26 8.46 15.08
C LYS A 178 11.52 7.86 13.70
N ALA A 179 11.86 8.69 12.71
CA ALA A 179 12.17 8.22 11.37
C ALA A 179 13.34 7.23 11.38
N ILE A 180 14.43 7.56 12.09
CA ILE A 180 15.61 6.69 12.21
C ILE A 180 15.27 5.44 13.02
N LEU A 181 14.62 5.59 14.18
CA LEU A 181 14.31 4.47 15.06
C LEU A 181 13.36 3.47 14.38
N LEU A 182 12.21 3.93 13.89
CA LEU A 182 11.18 3.07 13.32
C LEU A 182 11.57 2.58 11.92
N GLY A 183 12.02 3.50 11.05
CA GLY A 183 12.45 3.16 9.70
C GLY A 183 13.69 2.28 9.69
N GLY A 184 14.66 2.56 10.55
CA GLY A 184 15.85 1.74 10.74
C GLY A 184 15.53 0.36 11.30
N SER A 185 14.60 0.24 12.25
CA SER A 185 14.17 -1.07 12.77
C SER A 185 13.48 -1.92 11.71
N VAL A 186 12.56 -1.33 10.92
CA VAL A 186 11.87 -2.01 9.82
C VAL A 186 12.87 -2.47 8.75
N LEU A 187 13.78 -1.59 8.32
CA LEU A 187 14.81 -1.94 7.34
C LEU A 187 15.78 -2.99 7.90
N GLY A 188 16.17 -2.88 9.17
CA GLY A 188 17.03 -3.86 9.84
C GLY A 188 16.40 -5.25 9.88
N LEU A 189 15.12 -5.35 10.27
CA LEU A 189 14.37 -6.61 10.24
C LEU A 189 14.29 -7.19 8.82
N PHE A 190 13.99 -6.36 7.84
CA PHE A 190 13.93 -6.80 6.44
C PHE A 190 15.27 -7.33 5.95
N LEU A 191 16.36 -6.59 6.15
CA LEU A 191 17.70 -6.99 5.71
C LEU A 191 18.20 -8.23 6.45
N LEU A 192 17.95 -8.34 7.76
CA LEU A 192 18.26 -9.53 8.53
C LEU A 192 17.49 -10.74 7.98
N GLY A 193 16.20 -10.59 7.72
CA GLY A 193 15.39 -11.66 7.15
C GLY A 193 15.89 -12.10 5.78
N MET A 194 16.19 -11.15 4.89
CA MET A 194 16.80 -11.44 3.58
C MET A 194 18.13 -12.19 3.72
N ALA A 195 18.98 -11.82 4.68
CA ALA A 195 20.26 -12.50 4.90
C ALA A 195 20.09 -13.93 5.43
N LEU A 196 19.14 -14.18 6.34
CA LEU A 196 18.83 -15.53 6.83
C LEU A 196 18.23 -16.44 5.75
N GLY A 197 17.52 -15.82 4.80
CA GLY A 197 16.93 -16.46 3.63
C GLY A 197 17.83 -16.62 2.40
N ASP A 198 19.13 -16.33 2.52
CA ASP A 198 20.10 -16.28 1.40
C ASP A 198 19.58 -15.47 0.19
N PHE A 199 18.79 -14.43 0.47
CA PHE A 199 18.13 -13.58 -0.51
C PHE A 199 17.19 -14.29 -1.50
N ALA A 200 16.84 -15.57 -1.27
CA ALA A 200 15.93 -16.35 -2.11
C ALA A 200 14.49 -16.41 -1.56
N ASP A 201 14.25 -15.87 -0.36
CA ASP A 201 12.95 -15.86 0.32
C ASP A 201 11.89 -14.95 -0.33
N PHE A 202 12.29 -13.97 -1.15
CA PHE A 202 11.38 -13.00 -1.76
C PHE A 202 10.82 -13.52 -3.10
N ASN A 203 10.06 -14.62 -3.03
CA ASN A 203 9.53 -15.32 -4.20
C ASN A 203 8.04 -15.64 -4.04
N ARG A 204 7.19 -15.04 -4.90
CA ARG A 204 5.73 -15.25 -4.87
C ARG A 204 5.34 -16.71 -5.12
N GLN A 205 5.99 -17.39 -6.06
CA GLN A 205 5.62 -18.76 -6.44
C GLN A 205 5.86 -19.75 -5.30
N ARG A 206 6.95 -19.54 -4.53
CA ARG A 206 7.27 -20.40 -3.40
C ARG A 206 6.51 -20.02 -2.13
N HIS A 207 6.31 -18.73 -1.89
CA HIS A 207 5.78 -18.22 -0.62
C HIS A 207 4.66 -17.18 -0.84
N PRO A 208 3.57 -17.53 -1.56
CA PRO A 208 2.59 -16.55 -2.02
C PRO A 208 1.95 -15.75 -0.88
N TYR A 209 1.68 -16.40 0.27
CA TYR A 209 1.08 -15.76 1.43
C TYR A 209 2.05 -14.83 2.17
N TYR A 210 3.31 -15.21 2.33
CA TYR A 210 4.34 -14.39 2.99
C TYR A 210 4.74 -13.20 2.14
N TRP A 211 4.75 -13.39 0.81
CA TRP A 211 5.06 -12.38 -0.19
C TRP A 211 4.14 -11.16 -0.09
N VAL A 212 2.87 -11.36 0.27
CA VAL A 212 1.92 -10.26 0.56
C VAL A 212 2.48 -9.30 1.60
N GLY A 213 2.94 -9.82 2.74
CA GLY A 213 3.49 -8.99 3.80
C GLY A 213 4.77 -8.29 3.34
N GLN A 214 5.63 -9.01 2.64
CA GLN A 214 6.88 -8.47 2.07
C GLN A 214 6.61 -7.30 1.10
N MET A 215 5.51 -7.31 0.34
CA MET A 215 5.16 -6.22 -0.57
C MET A 215 4.85 -4.89 0.14
N PHE A 216 4.50 -4.90 1.42
CA PHE A 216 4.33 -3.68 2.21
C PHE A 216 5.66 -3.02 2.62
N MET A 217 6.81 -3.62 2.31
CA MET A 217 8.12 -2.96 2.48
C MET A 217 8.34 -1.76 1.56
N GLY A 218 7.47 -1.56 0.55
CA GLY A 218 7.58 -0.46 -0.38
C GLY A 218 8.78 -0.59 -1.31
N VAL A 219 9.39 0.55 -1.68
CA VAL A 219 10.48 0.61 -2.66
C VAL A 219 11.67 -0.30 -2.29
N PRO A 220 12.16 -0.35 -1.02
CA PRO A 220 13.20 -1.29 -0.65
C PRO A 220 12.85 -2.75 -0.96
N GLY A 221 11.63 -3.18 -0.65
CA GLY A 221 11.16 -4.54 -0.94
C GLY A 221 11.01 -4.80 -2.43
N TRP A 222 10.37 -3.89 -3.15
CA TRP A 222 10.12 -4.02 -4.59
C TRP A 222 11.42 -4.08 -5.40
N LEU A 223 12.39 -3.21 -5.09
CA LEU A 223 13.70 -3.23 -5.73
C LEU A 223 14.48 -4.48 -5.38
N THR A 224 14.44 -4.90 -4.11
CA THR A 224 15.09 -6.16 -3.70
C THR A 224 14.52 -7.33 -4.48
N SER A 225 13.19 -7.43 -4.59
CA SER A 225 12.53 -8.50 -5.33
C SER A 225 12.95 -8.54 -6.81
N LEU A 226 13.15 -7.38 -7.46
CA LEU A 226 13.67 -7.32 -8.83
C LEU A 226 15.12 -7.82 -8.93
N VAL A 227 15.98 -7.44 -7.98
CA VAL A 227 17.40 -7.82 -8.00
C VAL A 227 17.60 -9.31 -7.72
N VAL A 228 16.75 -9.90 -6.86
CA VAL A 228 16.90 -11.29 -6.40
C VAL A 228 15.97 -12.27 -7.11
N SER A 229 15.18 -11.83 -8.09
CA SER A 229 14.12 -12.63 -8.72
C SER A 229 14.58 -13.95 -9.37
N GLY A 230 15.88 -14.08 -9.67
CA GLY A 230 16.49 -15.31 -10.22
C GLY A 230 17.19 -16.19 -9.19
N ARG A 231 17.16 -15.82 -7.90
CA ARG A 231 17.79 -16.60 -6.83
C ARG A 231 16.87 -17.75 -6.42
N ASN A 232 17.44 -18.95 -6.38
CA ASN A 232 16.77 -20.16 -5.94
C ASN A 232 17.54 -20.78 -4.79
N PHE A 233 16.83 -21.47 -3.90
CA PHE A 233 17.47 -22.29 -2.87
C PHE A 233 18.14 -23.50 -3.51
N HIS A 234 19.44 -23.63 -3.32
CA HIS A 234 20.21 -24.81 -3.75
C HIS A 234 20.28 -25.90 -2.66
N ALA A 235 19.86 -25.57 -1.44
CA ALA A 235 19.78 -26.47 -0.30
C ALA A 235 18.71 -25.97 0.68
N VAL A 236 18.34 -26.82 1.64
CA VAL A 236 17.50 -26.40 2.78
C VAL A 236 18.35 -25.56 3.72
N LEU A 237 17.95 -24.30 3.97
CA LEU A 237 18.68 -23.43 4.89
C LEU A 237 18.17 -23.60 6.33
N PRO A 238 19.05 -23.61 7.34
CA PRO A 238 18.65 -23.76 8.75
C PRO A 238 17.69 -22.67 9.27
N TYR A 239 17.73 -21.47 8.68
CA TYR A 239 17.00 -20.29 9.15
C TYR A 239 16.01 -19.73 8.12
N GLN A 240 15.64 -20.51 7.11
CA GLN A 240 14.74 -20.05 6.03
C GLN A 240 13.41 -19.53 6.58
N ASP A 241 12.76 -20.28 7.48
CA ASP A 241 11.46 -19.87 8.04
C ASP A 241 11.57 -18.59 8.89
N ALA A 242 12.71 -18.40 9.58
CA ALA A 242 12.98 -17.18 10.32
C ALA A 242 13.21 -15.99 9.38
N GLY A 243 13.87 -16.21 8.24
CA GLY A 243 14.07 -15.22 7.17
C GLY A 243 12.74 -14.72 6.60
N LEU A 244 11.86 -15.66 6.22
CA LEU A 244 10.49 -15.37 5.77
C LEU A 244 9.71 -14.61 6.83
N LEU A 245 9.74 -15.07 8.08
CA LEU A 245 9.02 -14.41 9.17
C LEU A 245 9.48 -12.96 9.34
N PHE A 246 10.79 -12.68 9.35
CA PHE A 246 11.32 -11.34 9.53
C PHE A 246 11.00 -10.41 8.36
N THR A 247 11.15 -10.88 7.11
CA THR A 247 10.84 -10.06 5.93
C THR A 247 9.35 -9.73 5.82
N THR A 248 8.47 -10.69 6.09
CA THR A 248 7.02 -10.48 6.12
C THR A 248 6.62 -9.56 7.28
N SER A 249 7.17 -9.78 8.48
CA SER A 249 6.91 -8.95 9.66
C SER A 249 7.36 -7.51 9.44
N ALA A 250 8.53 -7.30 8.81
CA ALA A 250 9.02 -5.97 8.49
C ALA A 250 8.02 -5.19 7.62
N GLY A 251 7.43 -5.83 6.61
CA GLY A 251 6.43 -5.20 5.76
C GLY A 251 5.16 -4.81 6.53
N PHE A 252 4.64 -5.69 7.39
CA PHE A 252 3.51 -5.33 8.25
C PHE A 252 3.85 -4.23 9.27
N PHE A 253 5.05 -4.26 9.84
CA PHE A 253 5.52 -3.15 10.68
C PHE A 253 5.61 -1.85 9.88
N ASN A 254 5.97 -1.88 8.60
CA ASN A 254 5.96 -0.67 7.77
C ASN A 254 4.55 -0.08 7.61
N VAL A 255 3.50 -0.92 7.59
CA VAL A 255 2.10 -0.45 7.65
C VAL A 255 1.83 0.25 8.98
N ILE A 256 2.24 -0.36 10.11
CA ILE A 256 2.07 0.23 11.46
C ILE A 256 2.81 1.58 11.57
N VAL A 257 4.05 1.65 11.08
CA VAL A 257 4.84 2.88 11.05
C VAL A 257 4.16 3.92 10.16
N SER A 258 3.57 3.52 9.03
CA SER A 258 2.80 4.41 8.17
C SER A 258 1.54 4.95 8.84
N LEU A 259 0.87 4.15 9.67
CA LEU A 259 -0.27 4.59 10.48
C LEU A 259 0.15 5.57 11.59
N ASP A 260 1.27 5.35 12.29
CA ASP A 260 1.80 6.37 13.23
C ASP A 260 2.15 7.66 12.48
N ALA A 261 2.78 7.57 11.30
CA ALA A 261 3.07 8.76 10.49
C ALA A 261 1.80 9.52 10.09
N PHE A 262 0.74 8.80 9.69
CA PHE A 262 -0.57 9.38 9.39
C PHE A 262 -1.12 10.13 10.60
N HIS A 263 -1.25 9.45 11.73
CA HIS A 263 -1.90 10.01 12.91
C HIS A 263 -1.14 11.21 13.48
N ARG A 264 0.20 11.17 13.45
CA ARG A 264 1.03 12.32 13.87
C ARG A 264 0.85 13.52 12.95
N ALA A 265 0.81 13.29 11.64
CA ALA A 265 0.54 14.36 10.68
C ALA A 265 -0.89 14.89 10.79
N GLU A 266 -1.88 14.06 11.15
CA GLU A 266 -3.26 14.48 11.41
C GLU A 266 -3.35 15.40 12.61
N HIS A 267 -2.70 15.04 13.71
CA HIS A 267 -2.60 15.89 14.89
C HIS A 267 -1.96 17.25 14.57
N ASP A 268 -0.86 17.26 13.82
CA ASP A 268 -0.21 18.50 13.38
C ASP A 268 -1.14 19.35 12.49
N TRP A 269 -1.92 18.70 11.63
CA TRP A 269 -2.86 19.37 10.74
C TRP A 269 -4.01 20.03 11.51
N LEU A 270 -4.62 19.28 12.45
CA LEU A 270 -5.73 19.76 13.27
C LEU A 270 -5.30 20.88 14.22
N SER A 271 -4.13 20.76 14.84
CA SER A 271 -3.56 21.83 15.68
C SER A 271 -3.18 23.10 14.91
N SER A 272 -2.96 22.98 13.60
CA SER A 272 -2.64 24.08 12.68
C SER A 272 -3.88 24.77 12.07
N GLY A 273 -5.08 24.35 12.45
CA GLY A 273 -6.34 24.94 11.96
C GLY A 273 -6.52 26.40 12.37
N ALA A 274 -7.28 27.14 11.57
CA ALA A 274 -7.75 28.46 11.99
C ALA A 274 -8.71 28.31 13.17
N LYS A 275 -8.54 29.10 14.23
CA LYS A 275 -9.57 29.20 15.27
C LYS A 275 -10.86 29.72 14.61
N PRO A 276 -12.04 29.24 15.03
CA PRO A 276 -13.29 29.91 14.67
C PRO A 276 -13.15 31.39 15.01
N LYS A 277 -13.56 32.29 14.12
CA LYS A 277 -13.73 33.70 14.51
C LYS A 277 -14.64 33.69 15.74
N GLU A 278 -14.13 34.12 16.88
CA GLU A 278 -14.97 34.44 18.02
C GLU A 278 -15.97 35.47 17.49
N VAL A 279 -17.25 35.10 17.50
CA VAL A 279 -18.32 36.05 17.21
C VAL A 279 -18.22 37.05 18.36
N GLU A 280 -17.70 38.25 18.08
CA GLU A 280 -17.80 39.38 19.00
C GLU A 280 -19.27 39.54 19.34
N ALA A 281 -19.58 39.28 20.62
CA ALA A 281 -20.91 39.44 21.20
C ALA A 281 -21.22 40.90 21.47
#